data_AF-A0A521QY23-F1
#
_entry.id   AF-A0A521QY23-F1
#
_cell.length_a   1.000
_cell.length_b   1.000
_cell.length_c   1.000
_cell.angle_alpha   90.00
_cell.angle_beta   90.00
_cell.angle_gamma   90.00
#
_symmetry.space_group_name_H-M   'P 1'
#
loop_
_entity.id
_entity.type
_entity.pdbx_description
1 polymer ?
#
loop_
_entity_poly.entity_id
_entity_poly.type
_entity_poly.pdbx_seq_one_letter_code
_entity_poly.pdbx_strand_id
1 'polypeptide(L)'
;MATGGILMIGLRYIAAAFGCAATLSLSTLARADVLADACLDYVNTSEMLKQAPASNRSKWCGCIADKITPGDRHAVAEVMKLQKATEAKGEAFGENSVPKPLAKAFTLYFDAQGPCLPVMMGAAPGQAAPAPPAAAPPAAAPPTAATAGSSTSFGLANATGSAISELYVSPTKSKTWGKDILGDHTIENGEVWKITVPKAKGRCMQDLKVVFDDNSEAIWESLDLCDLTKITLTYDRRSGVTTAKTE
;
A
#
# COMPACT_ATOMS: atom_id res chain seq x y z
N MET A 1 -11.36 62.73 -43.58
CA MET A 1 -11.59 61.27 -43.60
C MET A 1 -12.47 60.97 -42.38
N ALA A 2 -13.78 61.18 -42.40
CA ALA A 2 -14.84 60.49 -43.15
C ALA A 2 -14.96 59.00 -42.81
N THR A 3 -16.16 58.62 -42.33
CA THR A 3 -16.81 57.28 -42.28
C THR A 3 -16.15 56.23 -41.38
N GLY A 4 -16.83 55.46 -40.53
CA GLY A 4 -18.24 55.13 -40.27
C GLY A 4 -18.17 54.04 -39.17
N GLY A 5 -19.18 53.65 -38.40
CA GLY A 5 -20.61 53.60 -38.58
C GLY A 5 -21.08 52.53 -37.58
N ILE A 6 -22.18 52.83 -36.91
CA ILE A 6 -22.94 51.93 -36.04
C ILE A 6 -23.35 50.68 -36.84
N LEU A 7 -23.09 49.47 -36.32
CA LEU A 7 -23.98 48.33 -36.57
C LEU A 7 -23.84 47.24 -35.50
N MET A 8 -24.52 47.45 -34.37
CA MET A 8 -25.08 46.35 -33.57
C MET A 8 -26.23 45.73 -34.37
N ILE A 9 -25.96 44.78 -35.27
CA ILE A 9 -26.96 43.80 -35.74
C ILE A 9 -26.23 42.49 -36.06
N GLY A 10 -26.43 41.49 -35.23
CA GLY A 10 -25.91 40.14 -35.46
C GLY A 10 -26.11 39.20 -34.29
N LEU A 11 -27.24 39.30 -33.58
CA LEU A 11 -27.65 38.30 -32.61
C LEU A 11 -28.05 37.03 -33.40
N ARG A 12 -27.42 35.90 -33.03
CA ARG A 12 -27.89 34.50 -33.21
C ARG A 12 -27.59 33.84 -34.57
N TYR A 13 -27.32 32.53 -34.47
CA TYR A 13 -26.78 31.57 -35.46
C TYR A 13 -25.23 31.60 -35.50
N ILE A 14 -24.45 30.74 -34.83
CA ILE A 14 -24.64 29.35 -34.39
C ILE A 14 -23.76 29.11 -33.15
N ALA A 15 -24.36 28.62 -32.06
CA ALA A 15 -23.62 27.96 -31.00
C ALA A 15 -23.38 26.50 -31.43
N ALA A 16 -22.11 26.08 -31.48
CA ALA A 16 -21.56 24.72 -31.35
C ALA A 16 -20.22 24.71 -32.10
N ALA A 17 -19.04 24.51 -31.52
CA ALA A 17 -18.67 23.94 -30.24
C ALA A 17 -17.33 24.55 -29.79
N PHE A 18 -17.13 24.61 -28.47
CA PHE A 18 -15.90 25.03 -27.78
C PHE A 18 -15.52 26.52 -27.81
N GLY A 19 -16.48 27.37 -27.44
CA GLY A 19 -16.20 28.73 -26.97
C GLY A 19 -15.97 28.78 -25.45
N CYS A 20 -14.72 28.73 -25.02
CA CYS A 20 -14.27 29.44 -23.81
C CYS A 20 -12.82 29.87 -24.03
N ALA A 21 -12.66 31.03 -24.67
CA ALA A 21 -11.41 31.77 -24.66
C ALA A 21 -11.21 32.33 -23.24
N ALA A 22 -10.70 31.48 -22.34
CA ALA A 22 -10.13 31.95 -21.10
C ALA A 22 -8.75 32.53 -21.42
N THR A 23 -8.60 33.83 -21.22
CA THR A 23 -7.33 34.43 -20.84
C THR A 23 -6.80 33.68 -19.61
N LEU A 24 -6.09 32.57 -19.84
CA LEU A 24 -5.33 31.89 -18.80
C LEU A 24 -4.20 32.84 -18.42
N SER A 25 -4.44 33.58 -17.33
CA SER A 25 -3.37 34.20 -16.57
C SER A 25 -2.28 33.16 -16.33
N LEU A 26 -1.00 33.57 -16.36
CA LEU A 26 0.13 32.69 -16.01
C LEU A 26 -0.02 32.08 -14.59
N SER A 27 -0.93 32.62 -13.77
CA SER A 27 -1.33 32.06 -12.46
C SER A 27 -2.41 30.96 -12.52
N THR A 28 -3.12 30.75 -13.64
CA THR A 28 -4.00 29.58 -13.82
C THR A 28 -3.19 28.31 -14.16
N LEU A 29 -1.92 28.46 -14.54
CA LEU A 29 -0.96 27.35 -14.68
C LEU A 29 -0.37 26.89 -13.32
N ALA A 30 -0.74 27.53 -12.20
CA ALA A 30 -0.21 27.21 -10.87
C ALA A 30 -0.95 26.05 -10.14
N ARG A 31 -1.73 25.22 -10.84
CA ARG A 31 -2.53 24.13 -10.22
C ARG A 31 -2.63 22.82 -11.01
N ALA A 32 -1.91 22.67 -12.12
CA ALA A 32 -1.79 21.36 -12.77
C ALA A 32 -0.67 20.59 -12.07
N ASP A 33 -1.02 19.91 -10.98
CA ASP A 33 -0.10 18.98 -10.36
C ASP A 33 0.08 17.77 -11.30
N VAL A 34 1.20 17.76 -12.04
CA VAL A 34 1.53 16.73 -13.05
C VAL A 34 1.45 15.33 -12.47
N LEU A 35 1.78 15.18 -11.19
CA LEU A 35 1.71 13.90 -10.50
C LEU A 35 0.27 13.53 -10.15
N ALA A 36 -0.55 14.47 -9.66
CA ALA A 36 -1.96 14.20 -9.39
C ALA A 36 -2.73 13.85 -10.68
N ASP A 37 -2.41 14.48 -11.80
CA ASP A 37 -3.00 14.19 -13.11
C ASP A 37 -2.60 12.80 -13.64
N ALA A 38 -1.29 12.48 -13.59
CA ALA A 38 -0.78 11.16 -13.96
C ALA A 38 -1.38 10.05 -13.08
N CYS A 39 -1.53 10.31 -11.78
CA CYS A 39 -2.22 9.41 -10.86
C CYS A 39 -3.69 9.22 -11.26
N LEU A 40 -4.42 10.29 -11.55
CA LEU A 40 -5.83 10.21 -11.94
C LEU A 40 -6.02 9.42 -13.24
N ASP A 41 -5.14 9.61 -14.22
CA ASP A 41 -5.14 8.83 -15.46
C ASP A 41 -4.90 7.33 -15.20
N TYR A 42 -3.92 6.99 -14.35
CA TYR A 42 -3.66 5.61 -13.96
C TYR A 42 -4.85 4.98 -13.22
N VAL A 43 -5.38 5.63 -12.20
CA VAL A 43 -6.49 5.11 -11.39
C VAL A 43 -7.75 4.91 -12.22
N ASN A 44 -8.08 5.83 -13.12
CA ASN A 44 -9.26 5.71 -13.97
C ASN A 44 -9.12 4.60 -15.03
N THR A 45 -7.90 4.18 -15.35
CA THR A 45 -7.64 3.09 -16.31
C THR A 45 -7.45 1.73 -15.65
N SER A 46 -7.13 1.68 -14.36
CA SER A 46 -7.05 0.43 -13.59
C SER A 46 -8.45 -0.13 -13.28
N GLU A 47 -8.72 -1.37 -13.71
CA GLU A 47 -10.00 -2.06 -13.45
C GLU A 47 -10.34 -2.18 -11.96
N MET A 48 -9.32 -2.33 -11.14
CA MET A 48 -9.47 -2.46 -9.69
C MET A 48 -9.70 -1.09 -9.05
N LEU A 49 -8.89 -0.09 -9.41
CA LEU A 49 -8.91 1.21 -8.73
C LEU A 49 -10.05 2.11 -9.20
N LYS A 50 -10.56 1.93 -10.42
CA LYS A 50 -11.70 2.70 -10.95
C LYS A 50 -13.02 2.44 -10.21
N GLN A 51 -13.09 1.36 -9.42
CA GLN A 51 -14.28 1.01 -8.61
C GLN A 51 -14.52 1.98 -7.45
N ALA A 52 -13.47 2.67 -6.98
CA ALA A 52 -13.60 3.67 -5.92
C ALA A 52 -14.39 4.91 -6.42
N PRO A 53 -15.13 5.64 -5.55
CA PRO A 53 -15.84 6.86 -5.94
C PRO A 53 -14.91 7.90 -6.56
N ALA A 54 -15.36 8.62 -7.59
CA ALA A 54 -14.54 9.62 -8.29
C ALA A 54 -13.95 10.68 -7.35
N SER A 55 -14.73 11.09 -6.33
CA SER A 55 -14.26 12.01 -5.29
C SER A 55 -13.11 11.46 -4.45
N ASN A 56 -13.10 10.16 -4.15
CA ASN A 56 -12.04 9.51 -3.39
C ASN A 56 -10.77 9.34 -4.24
N ARG A 57 -10.92 9.00 -5.52
CA ARG A 57 -9.80 8.88 -6.48
C ARG A 57 -9.04 10.20 -6.60
N SER A 58 -9.75 11.31 -6.77
CA SER A 58 -9.13 12.65 -6.80
C SER A 58 -8.47 13.03 -5.47
N LYS A 59 -9.10 12.71 -4.32
CA LYS A 59 -8.51 12.99 -3.01
C LYS A 59 -7.24 12.17 -2.74
N TRP A 60 -7.20 10.93 -3.19
CA TRP A 60 -6.02 10.08 -3.06
C TRP A 60 -4.85 10.57 -3.90
N CYS A 61 -5.10 10.91 -5.17
CA CYS A 61 -4.07 11.47 -6.03
C CYS A 61 -3.56 12.82 -5.50
N GLY A 62 -4.45 13.63 -4.89
CA GLY A 62 -4.04 14.84 -4.18
C GLY A 62 -3.16 14.55 -2.95
N CYS A 63 -3.49 13.52 -2.16
CA CYS A 63 -2.70 13.10 -1.01
C CYS A 63 -1.30 12.63 -1.41
N ILE A 64 -1.19 11.80 -2.46
CA ILE A 64 0.10 11.32 -2.97
C ILE A 64 0.95 12.50 -3.45
N ALA A 65 0.34 13.42 -4.20
CA ALA A 65 1.05 14.60 -4.69
C ALA A 65 1.55 15.51 -3.57
N ASP A 66 0.78 15.67 -2.48
CA ASP A 66 1.17 16.46 -1.31
C ASP A 66 2.37 15.87 -0.57
N LYS A 67 2.43 14.54 -0.47
CA LYS A 67 3.55 13.81 0.17
C LYS A 67 4.85 13.87 -0.62
N ILE A 68 4.79 14.16 -1.92
CA ILE A 68 5.96 14.17 -2.80
C ILE A 68 6.45 15.61 -3.02
N THR A 69 7.74 15.80 -2.73
CA THR A 69 8.45 17.06 -2.96
C THR A 69 8.25 17.55 -4.40
N PRO A 70 7.95 18.84 -4.65
CA PRO A 70 7.71 19.36 -5.99
C PRO A 70 8.78 19.00 -7.03
N GLY A 71 10.05 18.93 -6.64
CA GLY A 71 11.18 18.56 -7.51
C GLY A 71 11.18 17.10 -7.98
N ASP A 72 10.54 16.19 -7.24
CA ASP A 72 10.49 14.76 -7.57
C ASP A 72 9.18 14.37 -8.30
N ARG A 73 8.15 15.24 -8.32
CA ARG A 73 6.81 14.94 -8.88
C ARG A 73 6.83 14.47 -10.33
N HIS A 74 7.70 15.05 -11.16
CA HIS A 74 7.80 14.66 -12.57
C HIS A 74 8.37 13.24 -12.73
N ALA A 75 9.40 12.89 -11.95
CA ALA A 75 9.99 11.56 -11.97
C ALA A 75 9.01 10.50 -11.45
N VAL A 76 8.22 10.83 -10.41
CA VAL A 76 7.18 9.93 -9.88
C VAL A 76 6.03 9.76 -10.87
N ALA A 77 5.64 10.83 -11.60
CA ALA A 77 4.66 10.73 -12.67
C ALA A 77 5.10 9.78 -13.80
N GLU A 78 6.39 9.77 -14.16
CA GLU A 78 6.95 8.81 -15.13
C GLU A 78 6.90 7.37 -14.61
N VAL A 79 7.16 7.15 -13.31
CA VAL A 79 7.01 5.82 -12.68
C VAL A 79 5.57 5.32 -12.79
N MET A 80 4.58 6.18 -12.53
CA MET A 80 3.16 5.80 -12.67
C MET A 80 2.79 5.44 -14.12
N LYS A 81 3.34 6.15 -15.11
CA LYS A 81 3.15 5.81 -16.53
C LYS A 81 3.75 4.45 -16.87
N LEU A 82 4.93 4.14 -16.34
CA LEU A 82 5.55 2.83 -16.50
C LEU A 82 4.70 1.73 -15.86
N GLN A 83 4.18 1.95 -14.65
CA GLN A 83 3.26 1.03 -13.99
C GLN A 83 2.05 0.73 -14.88
N LYS A 84 1.37 1.78 -15.37
CA LYS A 84 0.24 1.65 -16.30
C LYS A 84 0.60 0.82 -17.52
N ALA A 85 1.75 1.08 -18.14
CA ALA A 85 2.20 0.37 -19.34
C ALA A 85 2.59 -1.09 -19.08
N THR A 86 3.18 -1.40 -17.94
CA THR A 86 3.53 -2.76 -17.51
C THR A 86 2.29 -3.59 -17.21
N GLU A 87 1.33 -3.01 -16.49
CA GLU A 87 0.05 -3.66 -16.20
C GLU A 87 -0.79 -3.88 -17.46
N ALA A 88 -0.76 -2.94 -18.42
CA ALA A 88 -1.42 -3.10 -19.72
C ALA A 88 -0.85 -4.27 -20.56
N LYS A 89 0.39 -4.69 -20.29
CA LYS A 89 1.01 -5.87 -20.90
C LYS A 89 0.72 -7.17 -20.12
N GLY A 90 0.03 -7.09 -18.98
CA GLY A 90 -0.21 -8.21 -18.08
C GLY A 90 1.03 -8.62 -17.28
N GLU A 91 2.01 -7.73 -17.16
CA GLU A 91 3.26 -7.98 -16.43
C GLU A 91 3.18 -7.43 -15.01
N ALA A 92 3.89 -8.06 -14.07
CA ALA A 92 4.01 -7.53 -12.71
C ALA A 92 4.93 -6.30 -12.71
N PHE A 93 4.45 -5.20 -12.14
CA PHE A 93 5.26 -4.00 -11.95
C PHE A 93 6.09 -4.11 -10.67
N GLY A 94 7.40 -3.94 -10.78
CA GLY A 94 8.32 -3.95 -9.64
C GLY A 94 9.57 -3.13 -9.92
N GLU A 95 10.53 -3.15 -9.00
CA GLU A 95 11.75 -2.34 -9.10
C GLU A 95 12.55 -2.63 -10.38
N ASN A 96 12.57 -3.89 -10.82
CA ASN A 96 13.23 -4.31 -12.07
C ASN A 96 12.56 -3.75 -13.34
N SER A 97 11.30 -3.29 -13.25
CA SER A 97 10.57 -2.65 -14.35
C SER A 97 10.92 -1.17 -14.49
N VAL A 98 11.65 -0.60 -13.52
CA VAL A 98 11.95 0.84 -13.45
C VAL A 98 13.40 1.10 -13.85
N PRO A 99 13.68 2.06 -14.76
CA PRO A 99 15.04 2.41 -15.10
C PRO A 99 15.75 3.03 -13.90
N LYS A 100 17.05 2.72 -13.71
CA LYS A 100 17.91 3.22 -12.62
C LYS A 100 17.71 4.72 -12.25
N PRO A 101 17.64 5.68 -13.20
CA PRO A 101 17.40 7.09 -12.85
C PRO A 101 16.07 7.37 -12.12
N LEU A 102 15.09 6.47 -12.19
CA LEU A 102 13.78 6.59 -11.55
C LEU A 102 13.65 5.74 -10.27
N ALA A 103 14.68 5.01 -9.83
CA ALA A 103 14.60 4.14 -8.64
C ALA A 103 14.21 4.90 -7.36
N LYS A 104 14.76 6.11 -7.18
CA LYS A 104 14.38 7.02 -6.08
C LYS A 104 12.90 7.41 -6.17
N ALA A 105 12.42 7.72 -7.37
CA ALA A 105 11.03 8.11 -7.60
C ALA A 105 10.06 6.94 -7.36
N PHE A 106 10.47 5.72 -7.70
CA PHE A 106 9.72 4.51 -7.39
C PHE A 106 9.56 4.34 -5.87
N THR A 107 10.65 4.46 -5.11
CA THR A 107 10.59 4.37 -3.64
C THR A 107 9.67 5.43 -3.05
N LEU A 108 9.82 6.69 -3.47
CA LEU A 108 8.97 7.80 -3.03
C LEU A 108 7.49 7.59 -3.35
N TYR A 109 7.19 7.01 -4.52
CA TYR A 109 5.82 6.69 -4.91
C TYR A 109 5.19 5.65 -3.99
N PHE A 110 5.88 4.54 -3.72
CA PHE A 110 5.34 3.47 -2.87
C PHE A 110 5.23 3.89 -1.40
N ASP A 111 6.21 4.65 -0.89
CA ASP A 111 6.16 5.23 0.45
C ASP A 111 4.94 6.16 0.64
N ALA A 112 4.60 6.95 -0.40
CA ALA A 112 3.44 7.85 -0.37
C ALA A 112 2.08 7.11 -0.43
N GLN A 113 2.00 5.88 -0.93
CA GLN A 113 0.72 5.17 -1.09
C GLN A 113 0.11 4.72 0.23
N GLY A 114 0.91 4.20 1.16
CA GLY A 114 0.45 3.66 2.44
C GLY A 114 -0.36 4.67 3.27
N PRO A 115 0.19 5.86 3.56
CA PRO A 115 -0.51 6.91 4.31
C PRO A 115 -1.77 7.45 3.61
N CYS A 116 -1.85 7.34 2.28
CA CYS A 116 -2.97 7.84 1.50
C CYS A 116 -4.07 6.78 1.28
N LEU A 117 -3.80 5.49 1.53
CA LEU A 117 -4.76 4.40 1.34
C LEU A 117 -6.13 4.63 2.04
N PRO A 118 -6.20 5.13 3.30
CA PRO A 118 -7.48 5.43 3.94
C PRO A 118 -8.33 6.45 3.16
N VAL A 119 -7.69 7.39 2.44
CA VAL A 119 -8.36 8.40 1.63
C VAL A 119 -9.06 7.77 0.42
N MET A 120 -8.48 6.74 -0.22
CA MET A 120 -9.14 5.98 -1.29
C MET A 120 -10.39 5.27 -0.79
N MET A 121 -10.28 4.68 0.40
CA MET A 121 -11.37 3.96 1.04
C MET A 121 -12.47 4.89 1.58
N GLY A 122 -12.28 6.21 1.52
CA GLY A 122 -13.26 7.20 1.95
C GLY A 122 -13.23 7.51 3.45
N ALA A 123 -12.16 7.13 4.16
CA ALA A 123 -11.94 7.56 5.53
C ALA A 123 -11.54 9.05 5.55
N ALA A 124 -12.25 9.86 6.34
CA ALA A 124 -11.95 11.28 6.46
C ALA A 124 -10.64 11.51 7.25
N PRO A 125 -9.77 12.46 6.85
CA PRO A 125 -8.59 12.81 7.64
C PRO A 125 -9.04 13.40 8.98
N GLY A 126 -8.64 12.77 10.09
CA GLY A 126 -8.99 13.21 11.44
C GLY A 126 -10.11 12.42 12.13
N GLN A 127 -10.66 11.39 11.49
CA GLN A 127 -11.35 10.34 12.23
C GLN A 127 -10.31 9.27 12.57
N ALA A 128 -9.79 9.33 13.81
CA ALA A 128 -9.22 8.14 14.42
C ALA A 128 -10.20 6.99 14.18
N ALA A 129 -9.70 5.86 13.70
CA ALA A 129 -10.50 4.64 13.60
C ALA A 129 -11.28 4.52 14.92
N PRO A 130 -12.61 4.35 14.91
CA PRO A 130 -13.28 3.97 16.13
C PRO A 130 -12.56 2.70 16.61
N ALA A 131 -12.04 2.74 17.84
CA ALA A 131 -11.58 1.53 18.49
C ALA A 131 -12.67 0.46 18.26
N PRO A 132 -12.31 -0.78 17.90
CA PRO A 132 -13.30 -1.82 17.69
C PRO A 132 -14.24 -1.81 18.90
N PRO A 133 -15.57 -1.76 18.71
CA PRO A 133 -16.48 -1.62 19.83
C PRO A 133 -16.22 -2.78 20.79
N ALA A 134 -15.93 -2.44 22.05
CA ALA A 134 -15.96 -3.40 23.15
C ALA A 134 -17.30 -4.16 23.04
N ALA A 135 -17.21 -5.47 22.88
CA ALA A 135 -18.34 -6.33 22.55
C ALA A 135 -19.51 -6.13 23.51
N ALA A 136 -20.64 -5.66 22.99
CA ALA A 136 -21.96 -5.90 23.56
C ALA A 136 -22.59 -7.11 22.84
N PRO A 137 -23.27 -8.03 23.56
CA PRO A 137 -23.70 -9.31 22.99
C PRO A 137 -24.93 -9.15 22.09
N PRO A 138 -24.99 -9.76 20.88
CA PRO A 138 -26.21 -9.79 20.10
C PRO A 138 -27.14 -10.92 20.57
N ALA A 139 -28.44 -10.62 20.63
CA ALA A 139 -29.53 -11.56 20.88
C ALA A 139 -29.67 -12.61 19.77
N ALA A 140 -30.23 -13.75 20.16
CA ALA A 140 -30.30 -15.04 19.47
C ALA A 140 -30.58 -15.02 17.95
N ALA A 141 -29.62 -15.57 17.20
CA ALA A 141 -29.83 -16.29 15.94
C ALA A 141 -29.31 -17.74 16.13
N PRO A 142 -29.86 -18.76 15.46
CA PRO A 142 -29.42 -20.15 15.65
C PRO A 142 -27.92 -20.29 15.32
N PRO A 143 -27.17 -21.10 16.09
CA PRO A 143 -25.71 -21.10 16.03
C PRO A 143 -25.27 -21.82 14.76
N THR A 144 -24.93 -21.07 13.71
CA THR A 144 -23.94 -21.58 12.76
C THR A 144 -22.63 -21.59 13.52
N ALA A 145 -22.15 -22.77 13.89
CA ALA A 145 -20.90 -22.95 14.61
C ALA A 145 -19.78 -22.18 13.88
N ALA A 146 -19.42 -21.02 14.42
CA ALA A 146 -18.13 -20.43 14.17
C ALA A 146 -17.14 -21.51 14.59
N THR A 147 -16.49 -22.14 13.63
CA THR A 147 -15.30 -22.91 13.92
C THR A 147 -14.35 -21.90 14.53
N ALA A 148 -14.23 -21.93 15.86
CA ALA A 148 -13.12 -21.32 16.56
C ALA A 148 -11.87 -21.85 15.86
N GLY A 149 -11.31 -21.03 14.97
CA GLY A 149 -10.05 -21.33 14.32
C GLY A 149 -9.06 -21.40 15.46
N SER A 150 -8.71 -22.62 15.86
CA SER A 150 -7.80 -22.86 16.96
C SER A 150 -6.53 -22.04 16.69
N SER A 151 -6.27 -21.01 17.47
CA SER A 151 -5.02 -20.25 17.37
C SER A 151 -3.94 -21.00 18.13
N THR A 152 -2.72 -21.00 17.61
CA THR A 152 -1.55 -21.52 18.34
C THR A 152 -0.72 -20.34 18.76
N SER A 153 -0.34 -20.30 20.03
CA SER A 153 0.53 -19.27 20.57
C SER A 153 1.87 -19.87 20.95
N PHE A 154 2.96 -19.27 20.47
CA PHE A 154 4.34 -19.68 20.80
C PHE A 154 5.18 -18.46 21.15
N GLY A 155 6.26 -18.66 21.90
CA GLY A 155 7.22 -17.60 22.20
C GLY A 155 8.24 -17.46 21.08
N LEU A 156 8.36 -16.28 20.47
CA LEU A 156 9.41 -15.94 19.54
C LEU A 156 10.52 -15.19 20.28
N ALA A 157 11.71 -15.77 20.36
CA ALA A 157 12.91 -15.13 20.86
C ALA A 157 13.75 -14.60 19.71
N ASN A 158 14.01 -13.31 19.69
CA ASN A 158 14.85 -12.68 18.69
C ASN A 158 16.32 -12.75 19.12
N ALA A 159 17.13 -13.56 18.44
CA ALA A 159 18.58 -13.63 18.62
C ALA A 159 19.34 -13.33 17.32
N THR A 160 18.76 -12.48 16.47
CA THR A 160 19.28 -12.15 15.14
C THR A 160 20.30 -11.01 15.14
N GLY A 161 20.41 -10.27 16.24
CA GLY A 161 21.26 -9.07 16.33
C GLY A 161 20.59 -7.78 15.85
N SER A 162 19.34 -7.82 15.39
CA SER A 162 18.59 -6.66 14.89
C SER A 162 17.14 -6.67 15.36
N ALA A 163 16.49 -5.52 15.37
CA ALA A 163 15.09 -5.41 15.76
C ALA A 163 14.18 -5.97 14.65
N ILE A 164 13.18 -6.76 15.04
CA ILE A 164 12.20 -7.32 14.11
C ILE A 164 10.99 -6.40 14.08
N SER A 165 10.73 -5.79 12.92
CA SER A 165 9.62 -4.87 12.72
C SER A 165 8.36 -5.58 12.23
N GLU A 166 8.50 -6.59 11.37
CA GLU A 166 7.35 -7.29 10.79
C GLU A 166 7.57 -8.81 10.78
N LEU A 167 6.49 -9.55 10.98
CA LEU A 167 6.52 -11.00 10.98
C LEU A 167 5.36 -11.58 10.18
N TYR A 168 5.71 -12.40 9.22
CA TYR A 168 4.78 -13.08 8.33
C TYR A 168 4.92 -14.60 8.48
N VAL A 169 3.79 -15.29 8.44
CA VAL A 169 3.71 -16.75 8.43
C VAL A 169 3.04 -17.18 7.13
N SER A 170 3.57 -18.21 6.50
CA SER A 170 2.98 -18.84 5.32
C SER A 170 3.13 -20.36 5.40
N PRO A 171 2.21 -21.16 4.85
CA PRO A 171 2.47 -22.57 4.63
C PRO A 171 3.66 -22.78 3.68
N THR A 172 4.53 -23.77 3.93
CA THR A 172 5.74 -24.02 3.13
C THR A 172 5.52 -24.26 1.63
N LYS A 173 4.28 -24.53 1.21
CA LYS A 173 3.90 -24.70 -0.21
C LYS A 173 3.17 -23.49 -0.81
N SER A 174 3.00 -22.42 -0.03
CA SER A 174 2.30 -21.21 -0.41
C SER A 174 3.29 -20.12 -0.79
N LYS A 175 3.12 -19.56 -2.00
CA LYS A 175 3.89 -18.39 -2.47
C LYS A 175 3.32 -17.06 -1.97
N THR A 176 2.23 -17.11 -1.22
CA THR A 176 1.54 -15.92 -0.70
C THR A 176 1.74 -15.87 0.81
N TRP A 177 2.24 -14.73 1.29
CA TRP A 177 2.40 -14.44 2.71
C TRP A 177 1.07 -13.95 3.30
N GLY A 178 0.85 -14.30 4.57
CA GLY A 178 -0.31 -13.83 5.32
C GLY A 178 -0.22 -12.35 5.69
N LYS A 179 -1.07 -11.94 6.63
CA LYS A 179 -0.98 -10.62 7.26
C LYS A 179 0.18 -10.60 8.25
N ASP A 180 0.76 -9.41 8.46
CA ASP A 180 1.70 -9.19 9.55
C ASP A 180 1.05 -9.49 10.92
N ILE A 181 1.78 -10.27 11.71
CA ILE A 181 1.36 -10.77 13.02
C ILE A 181 1.80 -9.83 14.15
N LEU A 182 2.83 -9.03 13.93
CA LEU A 182 3.34 -8.07 14.92
C LEU A 182 2.49 -6.80 14.98
N GLY A 183 1.95 -6.35 13.85
CA GLY A 183 1.20 -5.11 13.75
C GLY A 183 2.11 -3.92 14.00
N ASP A 184 1.85 -3.17 15.08
CA ASP A 184 2.63 -1.98 15.45
C ASP A 184 3.76 -2.29 16.45
N HIS A 185 3.94 -3.58 16.81
CA HIS A 185 4.93 -3.99 17.80
C HIS A 185 6.25 -4.41 17.14
N THR A 186 7.37 -4.08 17.76
CA THR A 186 8.71 -4.45 17.30
C THR A 186 9.38 -5.28 18.39
N ILE A 187 10.00 -6.41 18.01
CA ILE A 187 10.72 -7.27 18.95
C ILE A 187 12.19 -6.90 18.92
N GLU A 188 12.71 -6.37 20.02
CA GLU A 188 14.11 -6.00 20.12
C GLU A 188 15.02 -7.24 20.15
N ASN A 189 16.31 -7.05 19.86
CA ASN A 189 17.26 -8.15 19.96
C ASN A 189 17.41 -8.61 21.42
N GLY A 190 17.27 -9.91 21.65
CA GLY A 190 17.26 -10.55 22.97
C GLY A 190 15.88 -10.63 23.62
N GLU A 191 14.87 -9.99 23.03
CA GLU A 191 13.50 -10.01 23.54
C GLU A 191 12.76 -11.29 23.15
N VAL A 192 11.84 -11.71 24.03
CA VAL A 192 10.92 -12.82 23.78
C VAL A 192 9.50 -12.29 23.77
N TRP A 193 8.83 -12.42 22.64
CA TRP A 193 7.45 -11.99 22.48
C TRP A 193 6.52 -13.17 22.21
N LYS A 194 5.31 -13.13 22.77
CA LYS A 194 4.32 -14.18 22.56
C LYS A 194 3.51 -13.90 21.30
N ILE A 195 3.67 -14.76 20.31
CA ILE A 195 3.04 -14.63 19.01
C ILE A 195 1.87 -15.59 18.91
N THR A 196 0.75 -15.12 18.38
CA THR A 196 -0.44 -15.94 18.19
C THR A 196 -0.77 -16.01 16.71
N VAL A 197 -0.69 -17.22 16.16
CA VAL A 197 -0.91 -17.49 14.74
C VAL A 197 -2.19 -18.34 14.58
N PRO A 198 -2.96 -18.15 13.51
CA PRO A 198 -4.09 -19.02 13.22
C PRO A 198 -3.58 -20.43 12.91
N LYS A 199 -4.14 -21.52 13.49
CA LYS A 199 -3.74 -22.88 13.08
C LYS A 199 -3.99 -23.04 11.58
N ALA A 200 -2.92 -23.37 10.88
CA ALA A 200 -3.04 -23.90 9.53
C ALA A 200 -3.76 -25.26 9.62
N LYS A 201 -4.99 -25.34 9.09
CA LYS A 201 -5.78 -26.57 9.07
C LYS A 201 -4.98 -27.70 8.41
N GLY A 202 -4.42 -28.59 9.21
CA GLY A 202 -3.69 -29.80 8.76
C GLY A 202 -2.28 -29.58 8.20
N ARG A 203 -1.64 -28.42 8.40
CA ARG A 203 -0.26 -28.18 7.95
C ARG A 203 0.61 -27.66 9.09
N CYS A 204 1.48 -28.52 9.62
CA CYS A 204 2.39 -28.18 10.72
C CYS A 204 3.65 -27.46 10.25
N MET A 205 4.14 -27.83 9.06
CA MET A 205 5.27 -27.16 8.40
C MET A 205 4.82 -25.83 7.82
N GLN A 206 5.38 -24.74 8.34
CA GLN A 206 5.17 -23.37 7.90
C GLN A 206 6.53 -22.69 7.74
N ASP A 207 6.55 -21.64 6.94
CA ASP A 207 7.69 -20.76 6.77
C ASP A 207 7.41 -19.43 7.49
N LEU A 208 8.46 -18.91 8.12
CA LEU A 208 8.46 -17.59 8.74
C LEU A 208 9.27 -16.63 7.87
N LYS A 209 8.68 -15.48 7.57
CA LYS A 209 9.41 -14.35 6.98
C LYS A 209 9.43 -13.20 7.96
N VAL A 210 10.61 -12.67 8.16
CA VAL A 210 10.89 -11.58 9.09
C VAL A 210 11.41 -10.39 8.30
N VAL A 211 10.92 -9.19 8.63
CA VAL A 211 11.47 -7.93 8.12
C VAL A 211 12.07 -7.18 9.30
N PHE A 212 13.32 -6.77 9.14
CA PHE A 212 14.06 -6.01 10.13
C PHE A 212 13.84 -4.50 9.97
N ASP A 213 14.31 -3.73 10.95
CA ASP A 213 14.29 -2.26 10.97
C ASP A 213 15.00 -1.59 9.79
N ASP A 214 16.00 -2.25 9.21
CA ASP A 214 16.72 -1.81 8.02
C ASP A 214 16.08 -2.25 6.70
N ASN A 215 14.84 -2.76 6.73
CA ASN A 215 14.13 -3.37 5.60
C ASN A 215 14.82 -4.62 5.02
N SER A 216 15.80 -5.20 5.70
CA SER A 216 16.33 -6.50 5.29
C SER A 216 15.32 -7.60 5.62
N GLU A 217 15.26 -8.62 4.76
CA GLU A 217 14.33 -9.73 4.90
C GLU A 217 15.10 -11.03 5.15
N ALA A 218 14.57 -11.86 6.05
CA ALA A 218 15.09 -13.20 6.31
C ALA A 218 13.94 -14.20 6.37
N ILE A 219 14.17 -15.37 5.76
CA ILE A 219 13.17 -16.44 5.68
C ILE A 219 13.71 -17.68 6.39
N TRP A 220 12.88 -18.26 7.24
CA TRP A 220 13.08 -19.56 7.85
C TRP A 220 12.04 -20.51 7.28
N GLU A 221 12.51 -21.48 6.50
CA GLU A 221 11.64 -22.46 5.85
C GLU A 221 11.54 -23.74 6.68
N SER A 222 10.46 -24.49 6.48
CA SER A 222 10.26 -25.83 7.06
C SER A 222 10.26 -25.87 8.59
N LEU A 223 9.56 -24.94 9.24
CA LEU A 223 9.39 -24.91 10.69
C LEU A 223 8.12 -25.66 11.10
N ASP A 224 8.24 -26.55 12.07
CA ASP A 224 7.08 -27.21 12.68
C ASP A 224 6.47 -26.29 13.76
N LEU A 225 5.32 -25.68 13.45
CA LEU A 225 4.60 -24.81 14.40
C LEU A 225 3.53 -25.55 15.22
N CYS A 226 3.29 -26.85 14.98
CA CYS A 226 2.24 -27.60 15.68
C CYS A 226 2.62 -27.95 17.12
N ASP A 227 3.87 -28.36 17.33
CA ASP A 227 4.41 -28.75 18.64
C ASP A 227 5.36 -27.68 19.21
N LEU A 228 5.36 -26.49 18.62
CA LEU A 228 6.25 -25.42 18.99
C LEU A 228 5.75 -24.67 20.22
N THR A 229 6.55 -24.68 21.29
CA THR A 229 6.28 -23.83 22.46
C THR A 229 7.11 -22.55 22.38
N LYS A 230 8.36 -22.67 21.94
CA LYS A 230 9.27 -21.54 21.80
C LYS A 230 10.21 -21.73 20.61
N ILE A 231 10.47 -20.65 19.88
CA ILE A 231 11.43 -20.61 18.78
C ILE A 231 12.42 -19.47 19.02
N THR A 232 13.69 -19.76 18.83
CA THR A 232 14.76 -18.75 18.85
C THR A 232 15.29 -18.58 17.43
N LEU A 233 15.13 -17.39 16.87
CA LEU A 233 15.63 -17.07 15.53
C LEU A 233 17.03 -16.49 15.62
N THR A 234 17.95 -17.06 14.84
CA THR A 234 19.33 -16.57 14.66
C THR A 234 19.55 -16.28 13.18
N TYR A 235 20.21 -15.17 12.89
CA TYR A 235 20.54 -14.77 11.53
C TYR A 235 21.99 -14.31 11.47
N ASP A 236 22.79 -14.98 10.66
CA ASP A 236 24.15 -14.53 10.39
C ASP A 236 24.14 -13.61 9.15
N ARG A 237 24.12 -12.30 9.39
CA ARG A 237 24.16 -11.27 8.34
C ARG A 237 25.38 -11.34 7.43
N ARG A 238 26.50 -11.95 7.87
CA ARG A 238 27.71 -12.07 7.04
C ARG A 238 27.62 -13.22 6.05
N SER A 239 27.02 -14.33 6.46
CA SER A 239 26.87 -15.53 5.63
C SER A 239 25.49 -15.65 4.97
N GLY A 240 24.52 -14.83 5.39
CA GLY A 240 23.12 -14.90 4.95
C GLY A 240 22.36 -16.11 5.49
N VAL A 241 22.94 -16.85 6.44
CA VAL A 241 22.37 -18.09 6.96
C VAL A 241 21.34 -17.79 8.05
N THR A 242 20.11 -18.27 7.84
CA THR A 242 19.04 -18.27 8.84
C THR A 242 19.03 -19.60 9.59
N THR A 243 18.98 -19.55 10.92
CA THR A 243 18.89 -20.75 11.76
C THR A 243 17.82 -20.55 12.83
N ALA A 244 17.04 -21.58 13.11
CA ALA A 244 16.02 -21.56 14.15
C ALA A 244 16.27 -22.69 15.13
N LYS A 245 16.13 -22.39 16.42
CA LYS A 245 16.10 -23.38 17.49
C LYS A 245 14.68 -23.47 18.04
N THR A 246 14.05 -24.63 17.89
CA THR A 246 12.70 -24.91 18.39
C THR A 246 12.77 -25.70 19.69
N GLU A 247 11.97 -25.32 20.69
CA GLU A 247 11.86 -25.92 22.02
C GLU A 247 10.40 -26.26 22.37
#